data_AF-A0A8S2SVL6-F1
#
_entry.id   AF-A0A8S2SVL6-F1
#
_cell.length_a   1.000
_cell.length_b   1.000
_cell.length_c   1.000
_cell.angle_alpha   90.00
_cell.angle_beta   90.00
_cell.angle_gamma   90.00
#
_symmetry.space_group_name_H-M   'P 1'
#
loop_
_entity.id
_entity.type
_entity.pdbx_description
1 polymer ?
#
loop_
_entity_poly.entity_id
_entity_poly.type
_entity_poly.pdbx_seq_one_letter_code
_entity_poly.pdbx_strand_id
1 'polypeptide(L)' 'MKWTSNGKNGQVVAGGNGAGNGMNQLNNPLDIIVDKERDNLIICDSGNQRVMLWSCRNAPSGQTIISNIDCRGL' A
#
# COMPACT_ATOMS: atom_id res chain seq x y z
N MET A 1 -2.20 -3.78 7.78
CA MET A 1 -3.46 -3.61 8.54
C MET A 1 -3.31 -2.42 9.47
N LYS A 2 -4.35 -1.60 9.63
CA LYS A 2 -4.38 -0.48 10.58
C LYS A 2 -5.32 -0.83 11.73
N TRP A 3 -4.86 -0.66 12.97
CA TRP A 3 -5.65 -0.95 14.17
C TRP A 3 -6.12 0.34 14.82
N THR A 4 -7.32 0.31 15.41
CA THR A 4 -7.80 1.39 16.28
C THR A 4 -6.93 1.49 17.54
N SER A 5 -6.91 2.65 18.18
CA SER A 5 -6.09 2.91 19.39
C SER A 5 -6.42 1.98 20.57
N ASN A 6 -7.61 1.37 20.59
CA ASN A 6 -8.01 0.37 21.58
C ASN A 6 -7.74 -1.09 21.14
N GLY A 7 -7.16 -1.31 19.95
CA GLY A 7 -6.77 -2.61 19.42
C GLY A 7 -7.92 -3.57 19.07
N LYS A 8 -9.18 -3.14 19.17
CA LYS A 8 -10.34 -4.04 19.01
C LYS A 8 -10.77 -4.24 17.56
N ASN A 9 -10.49 -3.28 16.68
CA ASN A 9 -10.89 -3.33 15.28
C ASN A 9 -9.67 -3.09 14.38
N GLY A 10 -9.48 -3.99 13.42
CA GLY A 10 -8.45 -3.89 12.39
C GLY A 10 -9.09 -3.67 11.02
N GLN A 11 -8.52 -2.77 10.23
CA GLN A 11 -8.91 -2.53 8.84
C GLN A 11 -7.75 -2.86 7.90
N VAL A 12 -8.05 -3.58 6.82
CA VAL A 12 -7.13 -3.72 5.70
C VAL A 12 -7.12 -2.40 4.93
N VAL A 13 -5.98 -1.72 4.92
CA VAL A 13 -5.80 -0.40 4.29
C VAL A 13 -4.98 -0.46 3.00
N ALA A 14 -4.34 -1.61 2.73
CA ALA A 14 -3.61 -1.88 1.50
C ALA A 14 -3.60 -3.39 1.19
N GLY A 15 -3.77 -3.74 -0.08
CA GLY A 15 -3.84 -5.13 -0.54
C GLY A 15 -5.11 -5.86 -0.07
N GLY A 16 -4.97 -7.13 0.33
CA GLY A 16 -6.07 -7.97 0.82
C GLY A 16 -6.85 -8.72 -0.26
N ASN A 17 -6.57 -8.48 -1.55
CA ASN A 17 -7.28 -9.09 -2.69
C ASN A 17 -6.39 -10.09 -3.46
N GLY A 18 -5.45 -10.74 -2.78
CA GLY A 18 -4.46 -11.63 -3.39
C GLY A 18 -3.34 -10.89 -4.12
N ALA A 19 -2.36 -11.67 -4.60
CA ALA A 19 -1.25 -11.14 -5.39
C ALA A 19 -1.71 -10.79 -6.81
N GLY A 20 -1.32 -9.63 -7.32
CA GLY A 20 -1.68 -9.20 -8.68
C GLY A 20 -1.30 -7.74 -8.97
N ASN A 21 -1.61 -7.28 -10.18
CA ASN A 21 -1.27 -5.95 -10.68
C ASN A 21 -2.44 -4.96 -10.65
N GLY A 22 -3.63 -5.39 -10.20
CA GLY A 22 -4.78 -4.51 -9.99
C GLY A 22 -4.49 -3.38 -8.99
N MET A 23 -5.29 -2.32 -9.02
CA MET A 23 -5.13 -1.17 -8.12
C MET A 23 -5.46 -1.50 -6.65
N ASN A 24 -6.22 -2.57 -6.44
CA ASN A 24 -6.55 -3.12 -5.12
C ASN A 24 -5.68 -4.33 -4.73
N GLN A 25 -4.62 -4.60 -5.49
CA GLN A 25 -3.68 -5.72 -5.28
C GLN A 25 -2.25 -5.20 -5.17
N LEU A 26 -1.39 -6.04 -4.59
CA LEU A 26 0.05 -5.86 -4.53
C LEU A 26 0.71 -7.16 -5.01
N ASN A 27 1.94 -7.10 -5.49
CA ASN A 27 2.72 -8.24 -5.92
C ASN A 27 4.15 -8.11 -5.39
N ASN A 28 4.53 -8.98 -4.44
CA ASN A 28 5.83 -8.96 -3.75
C ASN A 28 6.25 -7.55 -3.27
N PRO A 29 5.45 -6.86 -2.44
CA PRO A 29 5.86 -5.57 -1.91
C PRO A 29 7.08 -5.75 -0.98
N LEU A 30 8.08 -4.87 -1.11
CA LEU A 30 9.35 -4.97 -0.37
C LEU A 30 9.49 -3.96 0.77
N ASP A 31 8.87 -2.80 0.64
CA ASP A 31 9.07 -1.70 1.59
C ASP A 31 7.84 -0.78 1.66
N ILE A 32 7.74 -0.02 2.76
CA ILE A 32 6.62 0.86 3.07
C ILE A 32 7.03 2.09 3.87
N ILE A 33 6.59 3.26 3.42
CA ILE A 33 6.63 4.51 4.18
C ILE A 33 5.23 4.83 4.69
N VAL A 34 5.15 5.30 5.94
CA VAL A 34 3.91 5.79 6.57
C VAL A 34 3.95 7.32 6.63
N ASP A 35 3.17 7.99 5.77
CA ASP A 35 2.91 9.43 5.88
C ASP A 35 1.82 9.63 6.94
N LYS A 36 2.24 9.95 8.17
CA LYS A 36 1.34 10.19 9.31
C LYS A 36 0.51 11.46 9.16
N GLU A 37 1.02 12.48 8.46
CA GLU A 37 0.33 13.77 8.31
C GLU A 37 -0.87 13.64 7.38
N ARG A 38 -0.70 12.90 6.27
CA ARG A 38 -1.76 12.68 5.28
C ARG A 38 -2.52 11.38 5.49
N ASP A 39 -2.11 10.56 6.44
CA ASP A 39 -2.64 9.22 6.72
C ASP A 39 -2.61 8.32 5.46
N ASN A 40 -1.44 8.27 4.83
CA ASN A 40 -1.19 7.49 3.62
C ASN A 40 -0.06 6.48 3.82
N LEU A 41 -0.06 5.44 3.00
CA LEU A 41 1.02 4.48 2.84
C LEU A 41 1.63 4.65 1.45
N ILE A 42 2.96 4.69 1.38
CA ILE A 42 3.70 4.63 0.11
C ILE A 42 4.40 3.28 0.09
N ILE A 43 4.05 2.45 -0.88
CA ILE A 43 4.45 1.04 -0.90
C ILE A 43 5.28 0.77 -2.14
N CYS A 44 6.43 0.14 -1.93
CA CYS A 44 7.28 -0.41 -2.99
C CYS A 44 6.69 -1.74 -3.47
N ASP A 45 5.93 -1.72 -4.55
CA ASP A 45 5.23 -2.88 -5.13
C ASP A 45 6.11 -3.57 -6.17
N SER A 46 7.21 -4.18 -5.70
CA SER A 46 8.37 -4.56 -6.54
C SER A 46 8.03 -5.55 -7.65
N GLY A 47 7.15 -6.53 -7.41
CA GLY A 47 6.73 -7.51 -8.40
C GLY A 47 5.92 -6.90 -9.54
N ASN A 48 5.38 -5.69 -9.35
CA ASN A 48 4.71 -4.90 -10.38
C ASN A 48 5.56 -3.72 -10.88
N GLN A 49 6.82 -3.61 -10.44
CA GLN A 49 7.77 -2.57 -10.86
C GLN A 49 7.20 -1.14 -10.70
N ARG A 50 6.54 -0.89 -9.57
CA ARG A 50 5.86 0.39 -9.28
C ARG A 50 5.94 0.78 -7.81
N VAL A 51 5.71 2.06 -7.54
CA VAL A 51 5.43 2.59 -6.20
C VAL A 51 3.98 3.04 -6.15
N MET A 52 3.27 2.62 -5.11
CA MET A 52 1.86 2.93 -4.92
C MET A 52 1.62 3.80 -3.70
N LEU A 53 0.70 4.76 -3.81
CA LEU A 53 0.13 5.51 -2.70
C LEU A 53 -1.24 4.91 -2.32
N TRP A 54 -1.44 4.60 -1.05
CA TRP A 54 -2.71 4.12 -0.51
C TRP A 54 -3.19 5.04 0.60
N SER A 55 -4.42 5.55 0.51
CA SER A 55 -5.02 6.35 1.57
C SER A 55 -5.63 5.46 2.65
N CYS A 56 -5.23 5.63 3.90
CA CYS A 56 -5.81 4.89 5.02
C CYS A 56 -7.21 5.38 5.41
N ARG A 57 -7.66 6.53 4.87
CA ARG A 57 -8.97 7.11 5.16
C ARG A 57 -10.09 6.53 4.28
N ASN A 58 -9.78 6.24 3.01
CA ASN A 58 -10.77 5.90 1.98
C ASN A 58 -10.42 4.61 1.20
N ALA A 59 -9.76 3.62 1.81
CA ALA A 59 -9.24 2.47 1.05
C ALA A 59 -10.35 1.53 0.54
N PRO A 60 -10.33 1.21 -0.77
CA PRO A 60 -10.11 -0.18 -1.14
C PRO A 60 -9.02 -0.39 -2.22
N SER A 61 -8.44 0.68 -2.76
CA SER A 61 -7.45 0.63 -3.84
C SER A 61 -6.40 1.74 -3.74
N GLY A 62 -5.17 1.45 -4.13
CA GLY A 62 -4.10 2.42 -4.24
C GLY A 62 -4.03 3.10 -5.60
N GLN A 63 -3.15 4.09 -5.69
CA GLN A 63 -2.79 4.81 -6.90
C GLN A 63 -1.31 4.55 -7.23
N THR A 64 -1.00 4.27 -8.49
CA THR A 64 0.41 4.23 -8.94
C THR A 64 0.94 5.67 -9.01
N ILE A 65 2.02 5.96 -8.30
CA ILE A 65 2.67 7.28 -8.32
C ILE A 65 3.99 7.28 -9.09
N ILE A 66 4.65 6.12 -9.19
CA ILE A 66 5.83 5.90 -10.03
C ILE A 66 5.72 4.50 -10.65
N SER A 67 5.98 4.36 -11.95
CA SER A 67 5.86 3.11 -12.70
C SER A 67 7.13 2.79 -13.49
N ASN A 68 7.30 1.52 -13.87
CA ASN A 68 8.43 1.02 -14.67
C ASN A 68 9.79 1.26 -13.98
N ILE A 69 9.84 0.97 -12.68
CA ILE A 69 11.05 1.12 -11.87
C ILE A 69 11.40 -0.19 -11.18
N ASP A 70 12.70 -0.46 -11.01
CA ASP A 70 13.16 -1.50 -10.11
C ASP A 70 13.12 -0.98 -8.67
N CYS A 71 11.93 -1.07 -8.05
CA CYS A 71 11.75 -0.66 -6.68
C CYS A 71 12.25 -1.78 -5.74
N ARG A 72 13.36 -1.52 -5.05
CA ARG A 72 13.98 -2.44 -4.08
C ARG A 72 13.94 -1.95 -2.62
N GLY A 73 13.58 -0.69 -2.42
CA GLY A 73 13.49 -0.01 -1.13
C GLY A 73 13.06 1.45 -1.32
N LEU A 74 12.55 2.09 -0.26
CA LEU A 74 12.06 3.48 -0.26
C LEU A 74 12.73 4.35 0.81
#